data_AF-A0AAC9V4F4-F1
#
_entry.id   AF-A0AAC9V4F4-F1
#
_cell.length_a   1.000
_cell.length_b   1.000
_cell.length_c   1.000
_cell.angle_alpha   90.00
_cell.angle_beta   90.00
_cell.angle_gamma   90.00
#
_symmetry.space_group_name_H-M   'P 1'
#
loop_
_entity.id
_entity.type
_entity.pdbx_description
1 polymer ?
#
loop_
_entity_poly.entity_id
_entity_poly.type
_entity_poly.pdbx_seq_one_letter_code
_entity_poly.pdbx_strand_id
1 'polypeptide(L)'
;MSTVLSSFEGWKEFLSDRVEQGKKMGLTEETLGNLAYEIGSFLDEKVDPKNEEQRVLKEIWDVGDEEERKTIARLMVKLVNHG
;
A
#
# COMPACT_ATOMS: atom_id res chain seq x y z
N MET A 1 12.76 19.11 -2.24
CA MET A 1 11.50 18.49 -2.69
C MET A 1 11.37 17.18 -1.96
N SER A 2 10.29 16.97 -1.21
CA SER A 2 10.18 15.88 -0.24
C SER A 2 10.05 14.53 -0.96
N THR A 3 11.12 13.76 -0.92
CA THR A 3 11.36 12.45 -1.53
C THR A 3 10.69 11.30 -0.77
N VAL A 4 9.57 11.55 -0.10
CA VAL A 4 8.88 10.57 0.77
C VAL A 4 8.49 9.31 -0.03
N LEU A 5 8.17 9.44 -1.31
CA LEU A 5 7.87 8.28 -2.18
C LEU A 5 9.10 7.62 -2.81
N SER A 6 10.31 8.14 -2.60
CA SER A 6 11.55 7.57 -3.17
C SER A 6 12.27 6.61 -2.23
N SER A 7 11.90 6.56 -0.94
CA SER A 7 12.35 5.53 -0.02
C SER A 7 11.20 4.60 0.35
N PHE A 8 11.52 3.35 0.67
CA PHE A 8 10.53 2.39 1.15
C PHE A 8 9.91 2.85 2.48
N GLU A 9 10.70 3.47 3.36
CA GLU A 9 10.20 4.05 4.62
C GLU A 9 9.17 5.14 4.40
N GLY A 10 9.42 6.11 3.52
CA GLY A 10 8.43 7.16 3.28
C GLY A 10 7.16 6.66 2.58
N TRP A 11 7.26 5.58 1.78
CA TRP A 11 6.08 4.88 1.30
C TRP A 11 5.28 4.24 2.45
N LYS A 12 5.93 3.61 3.42
CA LYS A 12 5.27 3.04 4.61
C LYS A 12 4.61 4.12 5.47
N GLU A 13 5.29 5.25 5.69
CA GLU A 13 4.72 6.41 6.41
C GLU A 13 3.47 6.93 5.71
N PHE A 14 3.54 7.15 4.39
CA PHE A 14 2.39 7.59 3.60
C PHE A 14 1.21 6.62 3.70
N LEU A 15 1.48 5.33 3.59
CA LEU A 15 0.45 4.29 3.71
C LEU A 15 -0.14 4.25 5.12
N SER A 16 0.68 4.36 6.17
CA SER A 16 0.24 4.42 7.56
C SER A 16 -0.69 5.61 7.81
N ASP A 17 -0.31 6.80 7.35
CA ASP A 17 -1.14 8.02 7.47
C ASP A 17 -2.51 7.86 6.82
N ARG A 18 -2.59 7.19 5.67
CA ARG A 18 -3.87 6.95 4.97
C ARG A 18 -4.73 5.93 5.67
N VAL A 19 -4.12 4.86 6.18
CA VAL A 19 -4.81 3.86 7.00
C VAL A 19 -5.35 4.48 8.28
N GLU A 20 -4.57 5.30 8.98
CA GLU A 20 -5.02 6.03 10.17
C GLU A 20 -6.18 6.98 9.88
N GLN A 21 -6.09 7.75 8.79
CA GLN A 21 -7.18 8.64 8.38
C GLN A 21 -8.47 7.85 8.10
N GLY A 22 -8.38 6.73 7.40
CA GLY A 22 -9.51 5.84 7.17
C GLY A 22 -10.14 5.32 8.46
N LYS A 23 -9.32 4.88 9.42
CA LYS A 23 -9.79 4.46 10.75
C LYS A 23 -10.50 5.59 11.50
N LYS A 24 -9.95 6.80 11.49
CA LYS A 24 -10.55 8.00 12.14
C LYS A 24 -11.90 8.38 11.54
N MET A 25 -12.13 8.07 10.26
CA MET A 25 -13.42 8.28 9.58
C MET A 25 -14.45 7.16 9.85
N GLY A 26 -14.12 6.16 10.67
CA GLY A 26 -15.02 5.06 11.02
C GLY A 26 -15.15 3.99 9.93
N LEU A 27 -14.21 3.94 8.98
CA LEU A 27 -14.17 2.88 7.97
C LEU A 27 -13.92 1.52 8.63
N THR A 28 -14.75 0.54 8.29
CA THR A 28 -14.61 -0.84 8.78
C THR A 28 -13.37 -1.51 8.20
N GLU A 29 -12.89 -2.61 8.80
CA GLU A 29 -11.76 -3.39 8.27
C GLU A 29 -12.00 -3.87 6.83
N GLU A 30 -13.25 -4.12 6.45
CA GLU A 30 -13.64 -4.46 5.08
C GLU A 30 -13.37 -3.30 4.11
N THR A 31 -13.66 -2.07 4.53
CA THR A 31 -13.39 -0.86 3.74
C THR A 31 -11.90 -0.50 3.70
N LEU A 32 -11.13 -0.87 4.73
CA LEU A 32 -9.66 -0.82 4.70
C LEU A 32 -9.07 -1.78 3.66
N GLY A 33 -9.71 -2.94 3.43
CA GLY A 33 -9.36 -3.84 2.32
C GLY A 33 -9.55 -3.20 0.94
N ASN A 34 -10.63 -2.45 0.75
CA ASN A 34 -10.88 -1.69 -0.48
C ASN A 34 -9.89 -0.52 -0.64
N LEU A 35 -9.57 0.19 0.46
CA LEU A 35 -8.54 1.23 0.49
C LEU A 35 -7.17 0.66 0.11
N ALA A 36 -6.85 -0.55 0.57
CA ALA A 36 -5.60 -1.22 0.23
C ALA A 36 -5.58 -1.70 -1.23
N TYR A 37 -6.74 -2.01 -1.83
CA TYR A 37 -6.86 -2.28 -3.27
C TYR A 37 -6.63 -1.01 -4.09
N GLU A 38 -7.18 0.14 -3.68
CA GLU A 38 -6.86 1.45 -4.27
C GLU A 38 -5.37 1.82 -4.12
N ILE A 39 -4.72 1.38 -3.04
CA ILE A 39 -3.27 1.55 -2.84
C ILE A 39 -2.46 0.58 -3.72
N GLY A 40 -2.98 -0.62 -4.01
CA GLY A 40 -2.42 -1.48 -5.04
C GLY A 40 -2.48 -0.83 -6.43
N SER A 41 -3.61 -0.19 -6.77
CA SER A 41 -3.72 0.66 -7.95
C SER A 41 -2.75 1.84 -7.91
N PHE A 42 -2.35 2.33 -6.73
CA PHE A 42 -1.32 3.35 -6.59
C PHE A 42 0.08 2.85 -7.00
N LEU A 43 0.41 1.58 -6.75
CA LEU A 43 1.63 0.94 -7.28
C LEU A 43 1.58 0.81 -8.81
N ASP A 44 0.39 0.61 -9.37
CA ASP A 44 0.21 0.42 -10.81
C ASP A 44 0.15 1.75 -11.59
N GLU A 45 -0.50 2.78 -11.05
CA GLU A 45 -0.75 4.06 -11.74
C GLU A 45 0.25 5.17 -11.41
N LYS A 46 0.94 5.15 -10.26
CA LYS A 46 1.68 6.34 -9.76
C LYS A 46 3.13 6.15 -9.38
N VAL A 47 3.63 4.92 -9.32
CA VAL A 47 5.01 4.67 -8.92
C VAL A 47 5.76 4.06 -10.08
N ASP A 48 6.48 4.89 -10.84
CA ASP A 48 7.70 4.40 -11.47
C ASP A 48 8.59 3.92 -10.31
N PRO A 49 8.85 2.61 -10.13
CA PRO A 49 9.50 2.08 -8.93
C PRO A 49 10.84 2.78 -8.72
N LYS A 50 10.89 3.65 -7.70
CA LYS A 50 12.05 4.51 -7.44
C LYS A 50 13.13 3.80 -6.64
N ASN A 51 12.81 2.64 -6.07
CA ASN A 51 13.70 1.75 -5.34
C ASN A 51 13.34 0.27 -5.59
N GLU A 52 14.22 -0.62 -5.14
CA GLU A 52 14.12 -2.06 -5.38
C GLU A 52 12.94 -2.70 -4.62
N GLU A 53 12.61 -2.22 -3.42
CA GLU A 53 11.51 -2.73 -2.62
C GLU A 53 10.14 -2.49 -3.26
N GLN A 54 9.93 -1.28 -3.81
CA GLN A 54 8.74 -0.94 -4.57
C GLN A 54 8.63 -1.76 -5.86
N ARG A 55 9.76 -2.05 -6.53
CA ARG A 55 9.80 -2.90 -7.73
C ARG A 55 9.36 -4.32 -7.41
N VAL A 56 9.90 -4.92 -6.35
CA VAL A 56 9.52 -6.28 -5.92
C VAL A 56 8.03 -6.34 -5.58
N LEU A 57 7.50 -5.36 -4.84
CA LEU A 57 6.07 -5.32 -4.54
C LEU A 57 5.20 -5.21 -5.81
N LYS A 58 5.63 -4.43 -6.80
CA LYS A 58 4.93 -4.34 -8.09
C LYS A 58 4.97 -5.66 -8.85
N GLU A 59 6.13 -6.31 -8.94
CA GLU A 59 6.26 -7.60 -9.63
C GLU A 59 5.38 -8.69 -8.99
N ILE A 60 5.32 -8.74 -7.66
CA ILE A 60 4.43 -9.66 -6.93
C ILE A 60 2.95 -9.31 -7.18
N TRP A 61 2.60 -8.03 -7.20
CA TRP A 61 1.24 -7.56 -7.48
C TRP A 61 0.78 -7.89 -8.90
N ASP A 62 1.66 -7.69 -9.89
CA ASP A 62 1.36 -7.85 -11.31
C ASP A 62 1.07 -9.31 -11.67
N VAL A 63 1.77 -10.27 -11.04
CA VAL A 63 1.54 -11.71 -11.27
C VAL A 63 0.36 -12.29 -10.49
N GLY A 64 -0.11 -11.59 -9.45
CA GLY A 64 -1.20 -12.07 -8.59
C GLY A 64 -2.58 -11.92 -9.23
N ASP A 65 -3.49 -12.83 -8.92
CA ASP A 65 -4.91 -12.69 -9.22
C ASP A 65 -5.65 -11.75 -8.25
N GLU A 66 -6.97 -11.60 -8.38
CA GLU A 66 -7.77 -10.70 -7.54
C GLU A 66 -7.69 -11.06 -6.04
N GLU A 67 -7.70 -12.35 -5.70
CA GLU A 67 -7.66 -12.80 -4.30
C GLU A 67 -6.26 -12.61 -3.70
N GLU A 68 -5.23 -12.93 -4.47
CA GLU A 68 -3.83 -12.73 -4.09
C GLU A 68 -3.51 -11.24 -3.88
N ARG A 69 -3.97 -10.37 -4.80
CA ARG A 69 -3.84 -8.91 -4.67
C ARG A 69 -4.53 -8.38 -3.42
N LYS A 70 -5.76 -8.83 -3.12
CA LYS A 70 -6.47 -8.49 -1.86
C LYS A 70 -5.67 -8.96 -0.63
N THR A 71 -5.02 -10.11 -0.72
CA THR A 71 -4.19 -10.64 0.37
C THR A 71 -2.94 -9.79 0.59
N ILE A 72 -2.20 -9.46 -0.48
CA ILE A 72 -1.03 -8.58 -0.43
C ILE A 72 -1.42 -7.22 0.16
N ALA A 73 -2.53 -6.64 -0.31
CA ALA A 73 -3.08 -5.39 0.19
C ALA A 73 -3.32 -5.41 1.71
N ARG A 74 -3.96 -6.48 2.23
CA ARG A 74 -4.16 -6.67 3.68
C ARG A 74 -2.83 -6.81 4.44
N LEU A 75 -1.85 -7.52 3.89
CA LEU A 75 -0.53 -7.67 4.50
C LEU A 75 0.21 -6.33 4.57
N MET A 76 0.14 -5.49 3.53
CA MET A 76 0.73 -4.15 3.54
C MET A 76 0.12 -3.26 4.63
N VAL A 77 -1.20 -3.29 4.82
CA VAL A 77 -1.87 -2.56 5.91
C VAL A 77 -1.43 -3.06 7.28
N LYS A 78 -1.25 -4.38 7.45
CA LYS A 78 -0.71 -4.94 8.70
C LYS A 78 0.73 -4.51 8.93
N LEU A 79 1.57 -4.56 7.89
CA LEU A 79 2.99 -4.19 7.94
C LEU A 79 3.17 -2.78 8.51
N VAL A 80 2.39 -1.80 8.04
CA VAL A 80 2.51 -0.41 8.50
C VAL A 80 1.84 -0.12 9.85
N ASN A 81 0.93 -0.98 10.31
CA ASN A 81 0.30 -0.86 11.63
C ASN A 81 1.12 -1.53 12.74
N HIS A 82 2.04 -2.44 12.39
CA HIS A 82 2.89 -3.17 13.33
C HIS A 82 4.32 -2.60 13.44
N GLY A 83 4.65 -1.59 12.64
CA GLY A 83 5.96 -0.95 12.58
C GLY A 83 5.99 0.44 13.21
#